data_AF-A0A7C7GGF1-F1
#
_entry.id   AF-A0A7C7GGF1-F1
#
_cell.length_a   1.000
_cell.length_b   1.000
_cell.length_c   1.000
_cell.angle_alpha   90.00
_cell.angle_beta   90.00
_cell.angle_gamma   90.00
#
_symmetry.space_group_name_H-M   'P 1'
#
loop_
_entity.id
_entity.type
_entity.pdbx_description
1 polymer ?
#
loop_
_entity_poly.entity_id
_entity_poly.type
_entity_poly.pdbx_seq_one_letter_code
_entity_poly.pdbx_strand_id
1 'polypeptide(L)'
;MISGEFDLSIGSMIGFSSMAMTLLTVQAHFSMTSAALLTLLIVIFFGFLNGLIVVKTGLPSFIITLGSLFIIRGITIGFSKILTGRTQLGGLETANGYNIMAFIFNNDVQVGGVAFPISIL
;
A
#
# COMPACT_ATOMS: atom_id res chain seq x y z
N MET A 1 17.13 -6.26 -6.29
CA MET A 1 17.67 -5.68 -7.55
C MET A 1 17.22 -6.57 -8.69
N ILE A 2 16.64 -5.99 -9.74
CA ILE A 2 16.24 -6.70 -10.95
C ILE A 2 16.91 -5.98 -12.11
N SER A 3 17.64 -6.74 -12.95
CA SER A 3 18.35 -6.22 -14.13
C SER A 3 19.33 -5.05 -13.88
N GLY A 4 19.93 -4.96 -12.69
CA GLY A 4 20.89 -3.89 -12.34
C GLY A 4 20.25 -2.62 -11.77
N GLU A 5 18.92 -2.52 -11.79
CA GLU A 5 18.20 -1.39 -11.20
C GLU A 5 17.85 -1.66 -9.72
N PHE A 6 17.91 -0.59 -8.92
CA PHE A 6 17.62 -0.59 -7.49
C PHE A 6 16.38 0.27 -7.22
N ASP A 7 15.32 -0.34 -6.69
CA ASP A 7 14.10 0.36 -6.32
C ASP A 7 14.01 0.54 -4.81
N LEU A 8 14.31 1.76 -4.37
CA LEU A 8 14.15 2.18 -2.98
C LEU A 8 12.69 2.51 -2.62
N SER A 9 11.87 2.85 -3.61
CA SER A 9 10.51 3.36 -3.39
C SER A 9 9.53 2.30 -2.90
N ILE A 10 9.89 1.01 -2.99
CA ILE A 10 9.03 -0.10 -2.56
C ILE A 10 8.57 0.02 -1.11
N GLY A 11 9.45 0.47 -0.20
CA GLY A 11 9.08 0.66 1.21
C GLY A 11 8.05 1.77 1.40
N SER A 12 8.20 2.89 0.70
CA SER A 12 7.21 3.98 0.71
C SER A 12 5.90 3.60 0.03
N MET A 13 5.95 2.75 -0.99
CA MET A 13 4.76 2.27 -1.70
C MET A 13 3.91 1.35 -0.84
N ILE A 14 4.53 0.46 -0.07
CA ILE A 14 3.83 -0.37 0.93
C ILE A 14 3.13 0.52 1.96
N GLY A 15 3.85 1.48 2.54
CA GLY A 15 3.27 2.41 3.51
C GLY A 15 2.16 3.31 2.94
N PHE A 16 2.32 3.78 1.70
CA PHE A 16 1.29 4.54 1.02
C PHE A 16 0.04 3.68 0.77
N SER A 17 0.22 2.43 0.32
CA SER A 17 -0.90 1.53 0.02
C SER A 17 -1.73 1.22 1.26
N SER A 18 -1.09 0.98 2.42
CA SER A 18 -1.81 0.75 3.67
C SER A 18 -2.55 2.00 4.14
N MET A 19 -1.93 3.17 4.02
CA MET A 19 -2.58 4.44 4.38
C MET A 19 -3.75 4.78 3.45
N ALA A 20 -3.59 4.59 2.14
CA ALA A 20 -4.63 4.81 1.14
C ALA A 20 -5.83 3.87 1.36
N MET A 21 -5.57 2.59 1.64
CA MET A 21 -6.60 1.64 2.04
C MET A 21 -7.39 2.14 3.23
N THR A 22 -6.72 2.47 4.34
CA THR A 22 -7.38 2.91 5.56
C THR A 22 -8.14 4.23 5.36
N LEU A 23 -7.60 5.18 4.61
CA LEU A 23 -8.31 6.44 4.32
C LEU A 23 -9.57 6.22 3.48
N LEU A 24 -9.48 5.39 2.44
CA LEU A 24 -10.61 5.08 1.57
C LEU A 24 -11.71 4.32 2.33
N THR A 25 -11.34 3.37 3.18
CA THR A 25 -12.33 2.59 3.92
C THR A 25 -12.90 3.33 5.12
N VAL A 26 -12.06 3.98 5.93
CA VAL A 26 -12.47 4.58 7.21
C VAL A 26 -13.05 5.97 7.00
N GLN A 27 -12.41 6.82 6.17
CA GLN A 27 -12.87 8.20 5.96
C GLN A 27 -13.79 8.38 4.76
N ALA A 28 -13.54 7.67 3.64
CA ALA A 28 -14.42 7.77 2.48
C ALA A 28 -15.56 6.72 2.50
N HIS A 29 -15.59 5.83 3.51
CA HIS A 29 -16.60 4.77 3.66
C HIS A 29 -16.73 3.83 2.46
N PHE A 30 -15.67 3.67 1.66
CA PHE A 30 -15.65 2.71 0.57
C PHE A 30 -15.61 1.28 1.12
N SER A 31 -16.19 0.33 0.38
CA SER A 31 -16.00 -1.09 0.69
C SER A 31 -14.53 -1.46 0.56
N MET A 32 -14.06 -2.39 1.39
CA MET A 32 -12.66 -2.81 1.43
C MET A 32 -12.20 -3.37 0.07
N THR A 33 -13.08 -4.05 -0.67
CA THR A 33 -12.81 -4.53 -2.04
C THR A 33 -12.61 -3.39 -3.03
N SER A 34 -13.48 -2.38 -3.03
CA SER A 34 -13.32 -1.21 -3.90
C SER A 34 -12.08 -0.39 -3.54
N ALA A 35 -11.80 -0.23 -2.24
CA ALA A 35 -10.60 0.45 -1.77
C ALA A 35 -9.32 -0.28 -2.20
N ALA A 36 -9.32 -1.61 -2.15
CA ALA A 36 -8.21 -2.45 -2.59
C ALA A 36 -7.92 -2.28 -4.08
N LEU A 37 -8.96 -2.35 -4.93
CA LEU A 37 -8.81 -2.14 -6.37
C LEU A 37 -8.30 -0.73 -6.69
N LEU A 38 -8.86 0.30 -6.05
CA LEU A 38 -8.44 1.68 -6.30
C LEU A 38 -7.00 1.92 -5.84
N THR A 39 -6.63 1.41 -4.67
CA THR A 39 -5.26 1.49 -4.15
C THR A 39 -4.29 0.78 -5.07
N LEU A 40 -4.63 -0.41 -5.55
CA LEU A 40 -3.81 -1.17 -6.51
C LEU A 40 -3.57 -0.37 -7.79
N LEU A 41 -4.61 0.24 -8.36
CA LEU A 41 -4.50 1.08 -9.57
C LEU A 41 -3.56 2.27 -9.34
N ILE A 42 -3.65 2.93 -8.19
CA ILE A 42 -2.79 4.08 -7.86
C ILE A 42 -1.33 3.63 -7.73
N VAL A 43 -1.07 2.51 -7.06
CA VAL A 43 0.29 1.98 -6.87
C VAL A 43 0.89 1.50 -8.20
N ILE A 44 0.11 0.84 -9.05
CA ILE A 44 0.56 0.47 -10.41
C ILE A 44 0.90 1.72 -11.21
N PHE A 45 0.09 2.77 -11.12
CA PHE A 45 0.35 4.04 -11.80
C PHE A 45 1.66 4.68 -11.35
N PHE A 46 1.95 4.72 -10.05
CA PHE A 46 3.23 5.23 -9.55
C PHE A 46 4.43 4.38 -9.99
N GLY A 47 4.29 3.04 -9.98
CA GLY A 47 5.31 2.14 -10.50
C GLY A 47 5.59 2.38 -11.98
N PHE A 48 4.52 2.56 -12.78
CA PHE A 48 4.62 2.91 -14.19
C PHE A 48 5.30 4.25 -14.41
N LEU A 49 4.95 5.28 -13.63
CA LEU A 49 5.61 6.60 -13.71
C LEU A 49 7.10 6.52 -13.41
N ASN A 50 7.50 5.78 -12.38
CA ASN A 50 8.92 5.57 -12.06
C ASN A 50 9.65 4.92 -13.23
N GLY A 51 9.08 3.85 -13.80
CA GLY A 51 9.65 3.18 -14.98
C GLY A 51 9.73 4.10 -16.20
N LEU A 52 8.68 4.87 -16.47
CA LEU A 52 8.64 5.81 -17.59
C LEU A 52 9.70 6.91 -17.45
N ILE A 53 9.89 7.44 -16.25
CA ILE A 53 10.89 8.48 -15.98
C ILE A 53 12.29 7.91 -16.18
N VAL A 54 12.58 6.69 -15.69
CA VAL A 54 13.87 6.02 -15.92
C VAL A 54 14.15 5.88 -17.42
N VAL A 55 13.19 5.35 -18.19
CA VAL A 55 13.36 5.15 -19.64
C VAL A 55 13.53 6.47 -20.40
N LYS A 56 12.76 7.52 -20.04
CA LYS A 56 12.83 8.81 -20.75
C LYS A 56 14.04 9.66 -20.38
N THR A 57 14.48 9.62 -19.13
CA THR A 57 15.55 10.50 -18.65
C THR A 57 16.93 9.86 -18.75
N GLY A 58 17.02 8.53 -18.84
CA GLY A 58 18.30 7.81 -18.81
C GLY A 58 19.03 7.95 -17.47
N LEU A 59 18.38 8.49 -16.44
CA LEU A 59 18.94 8.60 -15.10
C LEU A 59 18.92 7.22 -14.42
N PRO A 60 19.92 6.90 -13.57
CA PRO A 60 19.92 5.66 -12.80
C PRO A 60 18.65 5.50 -11.95
N SER A 61 18.06 4.29 -11.86
CA SER A 61 16.81 4.11 -11.08
C SER A 61 16.99 4.48 -9.61
N PHE A 62 18.20 4.36 -9.07
CA PHE A 62 18.50 4.73 -7.70
C PHE A 62 18.06 6.16 -7.38
N ILE A 63 18.40 7.13 -8.26
CA ILE A 63 18.09 8.54 -8.04
C ILE A 63 16.57 8.78 -8.17
N ILE A 64 15.96 8.19 -9.20
CA ILE A 64 14.52 8.33 -9.43
C ILE A 64 13.72 7.74 -8.29
N THR A 65 14.04 6.51 -7.85
CA THR A 65 13.29 5.82 -6.81
C THR A 65 13.55 6.41 -5.42
N LEU A 66 14.72 6.99 -5.14
CA LEU A 66 14.97 7.80 -3.95
C LEU A 66 14.09 9.07 -3.94
N GLY A 67 14.03 9.79 -5.06
CA GLY A 67 13.16 10.96 -5.19
C GLY A 67 11.69 10.61 -4.99
N SER A 68 11.22 9.56 -5.65
CA SER A 68 9.85 9.06 -5.50
C SER A 68 9.56 8.59 -4.08
N LEU A 69 10.53 7.99 -3.38
CA LEU A 69 10.38 7.63 -1.97
C LEU A 69 10.02 8.84 -1.12
N PHE A 70 10.74 9.95 -1.26
CA PHE A 70 10.47 11.16 -0.48
C PHE A 70 9.14 11.81 -0.86
N ILE A 71 8.82 11.86 -2.14
CA ILE A 71 7.55 12.42 -2.63
C ILE A 71 6.37 11.62 -2.09
N ILE A 72 6.37 10.30 -2.29
CA ILE A 72 5.27 9.41 -1.86
C ILE A 72 5.15 9.43 -0.34
N ARG A 73 6.26 9.39 0.40
CA ARG A 73 6.23 9.47 1.86
C ARG A 73 5.70 10.81 2.37
N GLY A 74 6.11 11.91 1.72
CA GLY A 74 5.61 13.25 2.03
C GLY A 74 4.11 13.36 1.78
N ILE A 75 3.62 12.86 0.64
CA ILE A 75 2.19 12.81 0.31
C ILE A 75 1.44 11.97 1.34
N THR A 76 1.93 10.76 1.65
CA THR A 76 1.28 9.83 2.59
C THR A 76 1.04 10.50 3.95
N ILE A 77 2.10 11.05 4.54
CA ILE A 77 2.05 11.67 5.88
C ILE A 77 1.31 13.01 5.85
N GLY A 78 1.54 13.82 4.81
CA GLY A 78 0.90 15.12 4.66
C GLY A 78 -0.62 14.98 4.52
N PHE A 79 -1.05 14.08 3.63
CA PHE A 79 -2.47 13.85 3.36
C PHE A 79 -3.18 13.24 4.56
N SER A 80 -2.57 12.25 5.24
CA SER A 80 -3.14 11.67 6.45
C SER A 80 -3.31 12.74 7.54
N LYS A 81 -2.30 13.59 7.75
CA LYS A 81 -2.33 14.64 8.78
C LYS A 81 -3.37 15.71 8.48
N ILE A 82 -3.54 16.10 7.21
CA ILE A 82 -4.56 17.08 6.80
C ILE A 82 -5.97 16.53 7.03
N LEU A 83 -6.22 15.27 6.68
CA LEU A 83 -7.57 14.69 6.76
C LEU A 83 -7.96 14.22 8.17
N THR A 84 -7.00 13.76 8.96
CA THR A 84 -7.28 13.03 10.22
C THR A 84 -6.61 13.65 11.45
N GLY A 85 -5.70 14.61 11.25
CA GLY A 85 -4.85 15.14 12.31
C GLY A 85 -3.78 14.16 12.82
N ARG A 86 -3.68 12.95 12.25
CA ARG A 86 -2.80 11.87 12.72
C ARG A 86 -1.95 11.32 11.58
N THR A 87 -0.80 10.74 11.94
CA THR A 87 0.15 10.11 10.99
C THR A 87 0.08 8.59 10.97
N GLN A 88 -0.71 8.02 11.89
CA GLN A 88 -0.99 6.59 11.98
C GLN A 88 -2.51 6.42 12.03
N LEU A 89 -3.01 5.55 11.17
CA LEU A 89 -4.44 5.25 11.05
C LEU A 89 -4.66 3.77 11.30
N GLY A 90 -5.68 3.45 12.08
CA GLY A 90 -6.18 2.10 12.35
C GLY A 90 -7.69 2.04 12.14
N GLY A 91 -8.33 0.94 12.56
CA GLY A 91 -9.77 0.78 12.43
C GLY A 91 -10.21 0.06 11.15
N LEU A 92 -9.30 -0.61 10.45
CA LEU A 92 -9.64 -1.41 9.25
C LEU A 92 -10.64 -2.52 9.58
N GLU A 93 -10.62 -3.03 10.80
CA GLU A 93 -11.55 -4.02 11.34
C GLU A 93 -13.01 -3.52 11.39
N THR A 94 -13.22 -2.20 11.40
CA THR A 94 -14.56 -1.60 11.38
C THR A 94 -15.05 -1.29 9.96
N ALA A 95 -14.20 -1.50 8.95
CA ALA A 95 -14.53 -1.19 7.56
C ALA A 95 -15.54 -2.18 6.95
N ASN A 96 -16.40 -1.66 6.08
CA ASN A 96 -17.32 -2.48 5.30
C ASN A 96 -16.55 -3.43 4.37
N GLY A 97 -16.83 -4.74 4.45
CA GLY A 97 -16.14 -5.77 3.66
C GLY A 97 -14.91 -6.38 4.33
N TYR A 98 -14.60 -5.98 5.57
CA TYR A 98 -13.49 -6.56 6.34
C TYR A 98 -13.61 -8.08 6.50
N ASN A 99 -14.80 -8.60 6.82
CA ASN A 99 -14.99 -10.05 7.02
C ASN A 99 -14.61 -10.90 5.81
N ILE A 100 -14.90 -10.41 4.59
CA ILE A 100 -14.58 -11.12 3.35
C ILE A 100 -13.07 -11.11 3.12
N MET A 101 -12.43 -9.95 3.31
CA MET A 101 -10.98 -9.83 3.15
C MET A 101 -10.21 -10.59 4.23
N ALA A 102 -10.66 -10.54 5.48
CA ALA A 102 -10.11 -11.33 6.56
C ALA A 102 -10.25 -12.84 6.29
N PHE A 103 -11.40 -13.29 5.78
CA PHE A 103 -11.57 -14.68 5.37
C PHE A 103 -10.65 -15.08 4.21
N ILE A 104 -10.24 -14.18 3.32
CA ILE A 104 -9.34 -14.57 2.21
C ILE A 104 -7.88 -14.54 2.65
N PHE A 105 -7.48 -13.53 3.42
CA PHE A 105 -6.07 -13.23 3.69
C PHE A 105 -5.60 -13.58 5.11
N ASN A 106 -6.53 -13.79 6.06
CA ASN A 106 -6.24 -14.03 7.48
C ASN A 106 -6.93 -15.32 7.95
N ASN A 107 -6.51 -16.46 7.40
CA ASN A 107 -7.04 -17.79 7.72
C ASN A 107 -6.01 -18.67 8.42
N ASP A 108 -6.49 -19.39 9.42
CA ASP A 108 -5.74 -20.43 10.12
C ASP A 108 -6.33 -21.81 9.81
N VAL A 109 -5.49 -22.81 9.57
CA VAL A 109 -5.93 -24.20 9.48
C VAL A 109 -5.60 -24.91 10.78
N GLN A 110 -6.63 -25.46 11.41
CA GLN A 110 -6.46 -26.26 12.61
C GLN A 110 -6.15 -27.71 12.23
N VAL A 111 -4.94 -28.17 12.58
CA VAL A 111 -4.55 -29.58 12.47
C VAL A 111 -4.29 -30.11 13.88
N GLY A 112 -5.12 -31.04 14.34
CA GLY A 112 -4.92 -31.68 15.65
C GLY A 112 -5.08 -30.75 16.86
N GLY A 113 -5.88 -29.67 16.75
CA GLY A 113 -6.08 -28.69 17.82
C GLY A 113 -5.01 -27.59 17.89
N VAL A 114 -4.03 -27.62 16.98
CA VAL A 114 -3.04 -26.55 16.81
C VAL A 114 -3.43 -25.71 15.59
N ALA A 115 -3.57 -24.40 15.78
CA ALA A 115 -3.84 -23.46 14.69
C ALA A 115 -2.54 -23.16 13.94
N PHE A 116 -2.48 -23.53 12.66
CA PHE A 116 -1.40 -23.18 11.76
C PHE A 116 -1.85 -21.98 10.93
N PRO A 117 -1.22 -20.80 11.10
CA PRO A 117 -1.55 -19.64 10.28
C PRO A 117 -1.13 -19.91 8.85
N ILE A 118 -2.10 -19.86 7.93
CA ILE A 118 -1.85 -19.82 6.47
C ILE A 118 -2.17 -18.42 5.93
N SER A 119 -2.36 -17.46 6.82
CA SER A 119 -2.53 -16.06 6.53
C SER A 119 -1.37 -15.55 5.67
N ILE A 120 -1.70 -14.75 4.66
CA ILE A 120 -0.72 -14.08 3.79
C ILE A 120 -0.30 -12.71 4.39
N LEU A 121 -0.97 -12.30 5.48
CA LEU A 121 -0.73 -11.07 6.23
C LEU A 121 0.03 -11.34 7.54
#